data_AF-A0A950R7F6-F1
#
_entry.id   AF-A0A950R7F6-F1
#
_cell.length_a   1.000
_cell.length_b   1.000
_cell.length_c   1.000
_cell.angle_alpha   90.00
_cell.angle_beta   90.00
_cell.angle_gamma   90.00
#
_symmetry.space_group_name_H-M   'P 1'
#
loop_
_entity.id
_entity.type
_entity.pdbx_description
1 polymer ?
#
loop_
_entity_poly.entity_id
_entity_poly.type
_entity_poly.pdbx_seq_one_letter_code
_entity_poly.pdbx_strand_id
1 'polypeptide(L)'
;MPLDEATVEWPERLSPFVPVATLTLPRQDVCARGQPEYGQSLAFNIWRVPEANAPVPESSIAAARGSVYAASAELRHSANGQPLSDSPKPRPASPVPSVSDDCIVRAVVYPSIGVARVGSSATEWFVGPEVTEPKPHAPGFYRDGEGALKRQAARFRLYGVNMQGEIVRELTGAQPGADVTWTVRLANTKAAWYGFQIALDIPEAPSAPPTLLRNAAVADRGRLAITPSPRSVSGPGAAAQKFDDGRFMGKPVYLGEILTDEAGRLIVLGGHGASASFDGSRAITFANNEGWHDDVSDGPVTARVLLDGRSLEVTPAWVVVAPP
;
A
#
# COMPACT_ATOMS: atom_id res chain seq x y z
N MET A 1 36.80 23.99 14.32
CA MET A 1 35.94 22.81 14.08
C MET A 1 36.83 21.66 13.66
N PRO A 2 36.56 20.40 14.06
CA PRO A 2 37.39 19.27 13.66
C PRO A 2 37.02 18.86 12.22
N LEU A 3 37.56 19.59 11.24
CA LEU A 3 37.21 19.43 9.81
C LEU A 3 37.56 18.04 9.24
N ASP A 4 38.45 17.31 9.92
CA ASP A 4 38.96 16.01 9.49
C ASP A 4 38.65 14.87 10.49
N GLU A 5 37.77 15.11 11.48
CA GLU A 5 37.30 14.07 12.41
C GLU A 5 35.81 13.81 12.16
N ALA A 6 35.51 13.08 11.08
CA ALA A 6 34.14 12.86 10.60
C ALA A 6 33.19 12.19 11.61
N THR A 7 33.73 11.56 12.68
CA THR A 7 32.97 10.90 13.74
C THR A 7 32.70 11.81 14.94
N VAL A 8 33.25 13.03 14.96
CA VAL A 8 33.10 13.96 16.08
C VAL A 8 32.00 14.95 15.76
N GLU A 9 30.97 14.95 16.62
CA GLU A 9 29.86 15.90 16.50
C GLU A 9 30.32 17.34 16.68
N TRP A 10 29.83 18.22 15.82
CA TRP A 10 30.11 19.65 15.88
C TRP A 10 29.17 20.32 16.88
N PRO A 11 29.68 20.98 17.95
CA PRO A 11 28.81 21.62 18.91
C PRO A 11 27.97 22.71 18.24
N GLU A 12 26.63 22.63 18.31
CA GLU A 12 25.73 23.60 17.68
C GLU A 12 25.96 25.03 18.19
N ARG A 13 26.45 25.20 19.42
CA ARG A 13 26.85 26.52 19.95
C ARG A 13 28.00 27.18 19.17
N LEU A 14 28.84 26.38 18.50
CA LEU A 14 29.98 26.83 17.70
C LEU A 14 29.67 26.83 16.19
N SER A 15 28.68 26.04 15.76
CA SER A 15 28.25 25.92 14.38
C SER A 15 26.72 25.73 14.32
N PRO A 16 25.94 26.81 14.55
CA PRO A 16 24.49 26.73 14.51
C PRO A 16 24.01 26.43 13.09
N PHE A 17 22.86 25.76 12.95
CA PHE A 17 22.22 25.58 11.66
C PHE A 17 21.83 26.94 11.06
N VAL A 18 22.35 27.25 9.87
CA VAL A 18 22.01 28.46 9.13
C VAL A 18 21.17 28.08 7.92
N PRO A 19 19.94 28.61 7.77
CA PRO A 19 19.17 28.41 6.56
C PRO A 19 19.85 29.15 5.39
N VAL A 20 20.37 28.40 4.41
CA VAL A 20 21.10 28.97 3.27
C VAL A 20 20.17 29.38 2.14
N ALA A 21 19.13 28.58 1.86
CA ALA A 21 18.13 28.89 0.83
C ALA A 21 16.87 28.02 0.98
N THR A 22 15.75 28.52 0.45
CA THR A 22 14.56 27.70 0.14
C THR A 22 14.56 27.41 -1.35
N LEU A 23 14.54 26.14 -1.72
CA LEU A 23 14.50 25.72 -3.11
C LEU A 23 13.06 25.36 -3.52
N THR A 24 12.48 26.12 -4.44
CA THR A 24 11.19 25.81 -5.04
C THR A 24 11.42 25.13 -6.39
N LEU A 25 11.20 23.81 -6.44
CA LEU A 25 11.32 23.03 -7.67
C LEU A 25 9.93 22.80 -8.29
N PRO A 26 9.67 23.21 -9.54
CA PRO A 26 8.44 22.85 -10.22
C PRO A 26 8.40 21.33 -10.48
N ARG A 27 7.19 20.75 -10.58
CA ARG A 27 7.01 19.35 -10.97
C ARG A 27 7.71 19.09 -12.31
N GLN A 28 8.59 18.09 -12.34
CA GLN A 28 9.33 17.70 -13.55
C GLN A 28 8.72 16.45 -14.17
N ASP A 29 8.68 16.40 -15.50
CA ASP A 29 8.47 15.16 -16.24
C ASP A 29 9.81 14.45 -16.41
N VAL A 30 10.09 13.50 -15.51
CA VAL A 30 11.34 12.70 -15.55
C VAL A 30 11.40 11.76 -16.75
N CYS A 31 10.26 11.52 -17.39
CA CYS A 31 10.13 10.69 -18.59
C CYS A 31 10.17 11.51 -19.89
N ALA A 32 10.28 12.84 -19.80
CA ALA A 32 10.37 13.70 -20.97
C ALA A 32 11.54 13.25 -21.86
N ARG A 33 11.31 13.17 -23.17
CA ARG A 33 12.32 12.72 -24.13
C ARG A 33 13.61 13.55 -23.98
N GLY A 34 14.74 12.90 -23.74
CA GLY A 34 16.03 13.57 -23.54
C GLY A 34 16.33 13.99 -22.09
N GLN A 35 15.41 13.77 -21.14
CA GLN A 35 15.60 14.11 -19.73
C GLN A 35 16.64 13.22 -19.04
N PRO A 36 16.68 11.89 -19.26
CA PRO A 36 17.75 11.04 -18.76
C PRO A 36 19.13 11.46 -19.27
N GLU A 37 19.25 11.75 -20.57
CA GLU A 37 20.50 12.16 -21.21
C GLU A 37 20.98 13.52 -20.68
N TYR A 38 20.05 14.45 -20.47
CA TYR A 38 20.36 15.73 -19.83
C TYR A 38 20.87 15.53 -18.40
N GLY A 39 20.17 14.73 -17.58
CA GLY A 39 20.60 14.43 -16.20
C GLY A 39 21.98 13.76 -16.15
N GLN A 40 22.25 12.83 -17.06
CA GLN A 40 23.54 12.14 -17.19
C GLN A 40 24.69 13.10 -17.54
N SER A 41 24.38 14.23 -18.19
CA SER A 41 25.36 15.25 -18.60
C SER A 41 25.63 16.34 -17.55
N LEU A 42 24.93 16.34 -16.41
CA LEU A 42 25.12 17.35 -15.36
C LEU A 42 26.20 16.89 -14.36
N ALA A 43 27.17 17.76 -14.08
CA ALA A 43 28.18 17.52 -13.06
C ALA A 43 27.88 18.28 -11.76
N PHE A 44 27.65 17.52 -10.68
CA PHE A 44 27.58 18.05 -9.32
C PHE A 44 28.89 17.76 -8.60
N ASN A 45 29.59 18.80 -8.18
CA ASN A 45 30.83 18.66 -7.42
C ASN A 45 30.91 19.74 -6.34
N ILE A 46 31.52 19.41 -5.20
CA ILE A 46 31.61 20.29 -4.02
C ILE A 46 32.56 21.50 -4.22
N TRP A 47 33.29 21.52 -5.33
CA TRP A 47 34.20 22.60 -5.72
C TRP A 47 33.54 23.60 -6.68
N ARG A 48 32.36 23.27 -7.21
CA ARG A 48 31.57 24.11 -8.12
C ARG A 48 30.58 24.92 -7.30
N VAL A 49 31.15 25.75 -6.45
CA VAL A 49 30.46 26.63 -5.51
C VAL A 49 30.97 28.07 -5.71
N PRO A 50 30.22 29.10 -5.29
CA PRO A 50 30.77 30.45 -5.20
C PRO A 50 32.05 30.46 -4.35
N GLU A 51 33.00 31.33 -4.67
CA GLU A 51 34.30 31.40 -3.99
C GLU A 51 34.17 31.52 -2.46
N ALA A 52 33.20 32.28 -1.96
CA ALA A 52 32.91 32.42 -0.53
C ALA A 52 32.52 31.11 0.17
N ASN A 53 32.10 30.10 -0.61
CA ASN A 53 31.68 28.80 -0.13
C ASN A 53 32.68 27.69 -0.53
N ALA A 54 33.82 28.05 -1.13
CA ALA A 54 34.85 27.10 -1.50
C ALA A 54 35.29 26.30 -0.27
N PRO A 55 35.55 24.98 -0.41
CA PRO A 55 36.07 24.20 0.69
C PRO A 55 37.35 24.82 1.27
N VAL A 56 37.40 24.93 2.60
CA VAL A 56 38.55 25.53 3.27
C VAL A 56 39.79 24.62 3.15
N PRO A 57 41.00 25.18 2.93
CA PRO A 57 42.22 24.39 2.76
C PRO A 57 42.56 23.47 3.94
N GLU A 58 42.08 23.81 5.15
CA GLU A 58 42.31 23.06 6.38
C GLU A 58 41.51 21.75 6.46
N SER A 59 40.56 21.52 5.55
CA SER A 59 39.88 20.22 5.43
C SER A 59 40.65 19.34 4.45
N SER A 60 41.47 18.42 4.96
CA SER A 60 42.27 17.53 4.11
C SER A 60 41.40 16.64 3.22
N ILE A 61 40.22 16.23 3.70
CA ILE A 61 39.26 15.44 2.90
C ILE A 61 38.67 16.26 1.76
N ALA A 62 38.25 17.50 2.02
CA ALA A 62 37.66 18.33 0.99
C ALA A 62 38.72 18.69 -0.06
N ALA A 63 39.93 19.09 0.37
CA ALA A 63 41.11 19.33 -0.45
C ALA A 63 41.40 18.16 -1.39
N ALA A 64 41.47 16.93 -0.85
CA ALA A 64 41.74 15.73 -1.63
C ALA A 64 40.63 15.43 -2.67
N ARG A 65 39.35 15.70 -2.34
CA ARG A 65 38.23 15.50 -3.28
C ARG A 65 38.35 16.37 -4.54
N GLY A 66 39.05 17.50 -4.49
CA GLY A 66 39.23 18.38 -5.66
C GLY A 66 39.92 17.67 -6.81
N SER A 67 41.13 17.18 -6.56
CA SER A 67 41.91 16.47 -7.57
C SER A 67 41.34 15.09 -7.89
N VAL A 68 40.88 14.35 -6.88
CA VAL A 68 40.35 12.99 -7.05
C VAL A 68 39.05 12.98 -7.86
N TYR A 69 38.11 13.89 -7.59
CA TYR A 69 36.87 13.94 -8.36
C TYR A 69 37.09 14.44 -9.78
N ALA A 70 38.02 15.39 -9.99
CA ALA A 70 38.38 15.84 -11.33
C ALA A 70 38.96 14.68 -12.17
N ALA A 71 39.96 13.97 -11.65
CA ALA A 71 40.57 12.84 -12.35
C ALA A 71 39.58 11.68 -12.59
N SER A 72 38.72 11.38 -11.60
CA SER A 72 37.69 10.34 -11.72
C SER A 72 36.60 10.71 -12.72
N ALA A 73 36.21 11.99 -12.79
CA ALA A 73 35.28 12.47 -13.81
C ALA A 73 35.91 12.36 -15.20
N GLU A 74 37.14 12.85 -15.39
CA GLU A 74 37.83 12.76 -16.69
C GLU A 74 37.91 11.32 -17.21
N LEU A 75 38.34 10.38 -16.37
CA LEU A 75 38.41 8.95 -16.73
C LEU A 75 37.05 8.35 -17.09
N ARG A 76 36.00 8.65 -16.31
CA ARG A 76 34.64 8.13 -16.59
C ARG A 76 34.08 8.71 -17.88
N HIS A 77 34.26 10.01 -18.10
CA HIS A 77 33.77 10.67 -19.30
C HIS A 77 34.52 10.15 -20.54
N SER A 78 35.85 9.97 -20.46
CA SER A 78 36.64 9.40 -21.56
C SER A 78 36.26 7.95 -21.88
N ALA A 79 36.07 7.11 -20.86
CA ALA A 79 35.73 5.70 -21.05
C ALA A 79 34.32 5.50 -21.61
N ASN A 80 33.38 6.39 -21.28
CA ASN A 80 31.97 6.29 -21.67
C ASN A 80 31.62 7.18 -22.89
N GLY A 81 32.58 7.90 -23.47
CA GLY A 81 32.33 8.81 -24.60
C GLY A 81 31.43 10.00 -24.25
N GLN A 82 31.48 10.47 -23.00
CA GLN A 82 30.67 11.60 -22.52
C GLN A 82 31.42 12.94 -22.64
N PRO A 83 30.74 14.07 -22.89
CA PRO A 83 31.38 15.39 -22.91
C PRO A 83 32.01 15.75 -21.57
N LEU A 84 33.21 16.34 -21.57
CA LEU A 84 33.91 16.80 -20.34
C LEU A 84 33.35 18.11 -19.75
N SER A 85 32.47 18.78 -20.48
CA SER A 85 31.87 20.04 -20.08
C SER A 85 30.35 19.97 -20.15
N ASP A 86 29.70 20.50 -19.12
CA ASP A 86 28.25 20.66 -19.10
C ASP A 86 27.76 21.64 -20.17
N SER A 87 26.49 21.49 -20.58
CA SER A 87 25.81 22.53 -21.35
C SER A 87 25.75 23.83 -20.52
N PRO A 88 26.26 24.97 -21.02
CA PRO A 88 26.19 26.24 -20.30
C PRO A 88 24.76 26.79 -20.21
N LYS A 89 23.84 26.25 -21.02
CA LYS A 89 22.42 26.60 -20.98
C LYS A 89 21.66 25.48 -20.26
N PRO A 90 20.94 25.78 -19.16
CA PRO A 90 20.05 24.80 -18.55
C PRO A 90 18.98 24.40 -19.58
N ARG A 91 18.59 23.13 -19.56
CA ARG A 91 17.47 22.66 -20.36
C ARG A 91 16.22 23.49 -19.99
N PRO A 92 15.54 24.13 -20.96
CA PRO A 92 14.32 24.85 -20.66
C PRO A 92 13.32 23.88 -20.04
N ALA A 93 12.63 24.31 -18.99
CA ALA A 93 11.53 23.52 -18.45
C ALA A 93 10.52 23.33 -19.59
N SER A 94 10.25 22.08 -19.96
CA SER A 94 9.09 21.79 -20.80
C SER A 94 7.87 22.03 -19.94
N PRO A 95 7.03 23.06 -20.22
CA PRO A 95 5.74 23.13 -19.57
C PRO A 95 4.99 21.86 -19.99
N VAL A 96 4.61 21.03 -19.03
CA VAL A 96 3.61 20.00 -19.30
C VAL A 96 2.36 20.78 -19.74
N PRO A 97 1.87 20.61 -20.98
CA PRO A 97 0.66 21.32 -21.40
C PRO A 97 -0.46 20.97 -20.42
N SER A 98 -0.93 21.97 -19.68
CA SER A 98 -1.93 21.84 -18.63
C SER A 98 -3.34 21.88 -19.23
N VAL A 99 -3.61 21.04 -20.23
CA VAL A 99 -5.01 20.77 -20.58
C VAL A 99 -5.51 19.85 -19.49
N SER A 100 -6.24 20.39 -18.51
CA SER A 100 -6.93 19.54 -17.54
C SER A 100 -8.00 18.76 -18.30
N ASP A 101 -7.75 17.48 -18.53
CA ASP A 101 -8.80 16.56 -18.97
C ASP A 101 -9.55 16.11 -17.72
N ASP A 102 -10.56 16.90 -17.36
CA ASP A 102 -11.43 16.63 -16.21
C ASP A 102 -12.59 15.68 -16.57
N CYS A 103 -12.59 15.12 -17.79
CA CYS A 103 -13.64 14.22 -18.24
C CYS A 103 -13.43 12.82 -17.65
N ILE A 104 -14.26 12.46 -16.67
CA ILE A 104 -14.24 11.12 -16.07
C ILE A 104 -14.85 10.11 -17.04
N VAL A 105 -14.05 9.13 -17.47
CA VAL A 105 -14.48 8.08 -18.41
C VAL A 105 -14.63 6.71 -17.76
N ARG A 106 -13.94 6.48 -16.64
CA ARG A 106 -14.01 5.25 -15.83
C ARG A 106 -13.75 5.58 -14.36
N ALA A 107 -13.99 4.63 -13.47
CA ALA A 107 -13.64 4.73 -12.06
C ALA A 107 -12.72 3.59 -11.62
N VAL A 108 -11.93 3.82 -10.57
CA VAL A 108 -11.04 2.82 -9.98
C VAL A 108 -11.27 2.74 -8.49
N VAL A 109 -11.35 1.53 -7.94
CA VAL A 109 -11.40 1.30 -6.50
C VAL A 109 -9.98 1.35 -5.94
N TYR A 110 -9.78 2.09 -4.84
CA TYR A 110 -8.50 2.18 -4.15
C TYR A 110 -8.69 2.04 -2.62
N PRO A 111 -7.78 1.36 -1.89
CA PRO A 111 -6.58 0.68 -2.39
C PRO A 111 -6.93 -0.50 -3.30
N SER A 112 -6.00 -0.89 -4.17
CA SER A 112 -6.16 -2.06 -5.03
C SER A 112 -6.24 -3.36 -4.21
N ILE A 113 -5.55 -3.40 -3.07
CA ILE A 113 -5.64 -4.45 -2.05
C ILE A 113 -5.81 -3.77 -0.70
N GLY A 114 -6.99 -3.86 -0.11
CA GLY A 114 -7.25 -3.41 1.25
C GLY A 114 -6.87 -4.47 2.28
N VAL A 115 -6.35 -4.04 3.43
CA VAL A 115 -5.96 -4.93 4.52
C VAL A 115 -6.79 -4.63 5.76
N ALA A 116 -7.71 -5.53 6.07
CA ALA A 116 -8.44 -5.57 7.33
C ALA A 116 -7.79 -6.60 8.27
N ARG A 117 -8.07 -6.49 9.57
CA ARG A 117 -7.58 -7.46 10.57
C ARG A 117 -8.67 -7.85 11.54
N VAL A 118 -8.68 -9.12 11.89
CA VAL A 118 -9.59 -9.66 12.90
C VAL A 118 -9.31 -9.04 14.28
N GLY A 119 -10.32 -9.00 15.14
CA GLY A 119 -10.21 -8.46 16.48
C GLY A 119 -11.38 -8.91 17.35
N SER A 120 -11.10 -9.26 18.60
CA SER A 120 -12.08 -9.85 19.51
C SER A 120 -13.09 -8.87 20.10
N SER A 121 -12.92 -7.56 19.88
CA SER A 121 -13.92 -6.56 20.28
C SER A 121 -15.22 -6.77 19.50
N ALA A 122 -16.34 -6.80 20.23
CA ALA A 122 -17.65 -7.01 19.64
C ALA A 122 -18.09 -5.82 18.78
N THR A 123 -17.74 -4.60 19.17
CA THR A 123 -18.27 -3.37 18.57
C THR A 123 -17.21 -2.37 18.17
N GLU A 124 -16.04 -2.34 18.81
CA GLU A 124 -15.02 -1.33 18.55
C GLU A 124 -14.08 -1.73 17.41
N TRP A 125 -13.75 -0.75 16.59
CA TRP A 125 -12.85 -0.89 15.44
C TRP A 125 -12.19 0.45 15.11
N PHE A 126 -11.16 0.41 14.27
CA PHE A 126 -10.49 1.60 13.74
C PHE A 126 -10.15 1.40 12.27
N VAL A 127 -9.97 2.48 11.52
CA VAL A 127 -9.49 2.41 10.13
C VAL A 127 -7.99 2.13 10.13
N GLY A 128 -7.56 1.14 9.35
CA GLY A 128 -6.15 0.84 9.15
C GLY A 128 -5.36 1.99 8.51
N PRO A 129 -4.02 1.88 8.45
CA PRO A 129 -3.19 2.93 7.89
C PRO A 129 -3.47 3.13 6.39
N GLU A 130 -3.65 4.39 6.00
CA GLU A 130 -3.80 4.81 4.59
C GLU A 130 -2.50 5.44 4.02
N VAL A 131 -1.42 5.38 4.80
CA VAL A 131 -0.08 5.84 4.45
C VAL A 131 0.95 4.78 4.85
N THR A 132 2.12 4.78 4.21
CA THR A 132 3.18 3.78 4.45
C THR A 132 3.79 3.87 5.85
N GLU A 133 3.91 5.08 6.39
CA GLU A 133 4.51 5.36 7.70
C GLU A 133 3.51 6.10 8.59
N PRO A 134 2.48 5.41 9.11
CA PRO A 134 1.50 6.03 9.99
C PRO A 134 2.15 6.39 11.33
N LYS A 135 1.74 7.53 11.92
CA LYS A 135 2.14 7.84 13.30
C LYS A 135 1.57 6.77 14.24
N PRO A 136 2.32 6.35 15.27
CA PRO A 136 1.80 5.40 16.25
C PRO A 136 0.64 6.04 17.01
N HIS A 137 -0.37 5.22 17.33
CA HIS A 137 -1.43 5.64 18.25
C HIS A 137 -0.94 5.61 19.70
N ALA A 138 -1.66 6.30 20.58
CA ALA A 138 -1.37 6.30 22.02
C ALA A 138 -1.46 4.87 22.61
N PRO A 139 -0.69 4.56 23.66
CA PRO A 139 -0.81 3.29 24.39
C PRO A 139 -2.27 3.02 24.80
N GLY A 140 -2.71 1.77 24.63
CA GLY A 140 -4.08 1.35 24.93
C GLY A 140 -5.09 1.54 23.79
N PHE A 141 -4.72 2.23 22.69
CA PHE A 141 -5.65 2.51 21.59
C PHE A 141 -6.27 1.26 20.94
N TYR A 142 -5.49 0.18 20.77
CA TYR A 142 -5.89 -1.01 20.02
C TYR A 142 -6.82 -1.96 20.79
N ARG A 143 -7.13 -1.67 22.05
CA ARG A 143 -8.05 -2.46 22.86
C ARG A 143 -9.22 -1.61 23.33
N ASP A 144 -10.39 -2.23 23.43
CA ASP A 144 -11.56 -1.59 24.02
C ASP A 144 -11.47 -1.54 25.56
N GLY A 145 -12.51 -0.99 26.19
CA GLY A 145 -12.59 -0.87 27.64
C GLY A 145 -12.56 -2.20 28.40
N GLU A 146 -12.81 -3.33 27.73
CA GLU A 146 -12.78 -4.68 28.30
C GLU A 146 -11.44 -5.39 28.01
N GLY A 147 -10.53 -4.74 27.29
CA GLY A 147 -9.25 -5.31 26.88
C GLY A 147 -9.33 -6.19 25.64
N ALA A 148 -10.48 -6.30 24.98
CA ALA A 148 -10.62 -7.04 23.73
C ALA A 148 -9.98 -6.23 22.58
N LEU A 149 -9.44 -6.93 21.59
CA LEU A 149 -8.71 -6.28 20.51
C LEU A 149 -9.68 -5.65 19.50
N LYS A 150 -9.54 -4.36 19.21
CA LYS A 150 -10.35 -3.69 18.19
C LYS A 150 -10.05 -4.26 16.82
N ARG A 151 -11.08 -4.38 15.99
CA ARG A 151 -10.92 -4.80 14.58
C ARG A 151 -10.25 -3.67 13.79
N GLN A 152 -9.38 -4.02 12.85
CA GLN A 152 -8.83 -3.06 11.88
C GLN A 152 -9.66 -3.13 10.60
N ALA A 153 -10.27 -2.02 10.20
CA ALA A 153 -11.03 -1.92 8.97
C ALA A 153 -10.16 -1.51 7.77
N ALA A 154 -10.45 -2.06 6.60
CA ALA A 154 -9.98 -1.52 5.33
C ALA A 154 -11.00 -0.49 4.81
N ARG A 155 -10.56 0.74 4.52
CA ARG A 155 -11.38 1.77 3.88
C ARG A 155 -11.08 1.83 2.39
N PHE A 156 -12.11 1.73 1.57
CA PHE A 156 -12.02 1.84 0.11
C PHE A 156 -12.70 3.11 -0.40
N ARG A 157 -12.10 3.66 -1.44
CA ARG A 157 -12.47 4.90 -2.12
C ARG A 157 -12.66 4.60 -3.59
N LEU A 158 -13.44 5.43 -4.28
CA LEU A 158 -13.56 5.43 -5.72
C LEU A 158 -12.94 6.70 -6.27
N TYR A 159 -12.15 6.57 -7.31
CA TYR A 159 -11.59 7.71 -8.03
C TYR A 159 -12.05 7.67 -9.48
N GLY A 160 -12.62 8.79 -9.94
CA GLY A 160 -12.90 8.99 -11.35
C GLY A 160 -11.61 9.36 -12.06
N VAL A 161 -11.35 8.72 -13.20
CA VAL A 161 -10.13 8.94 -13.98
C VAL A 161 -10.46 9.30 -15.42
N ASN A 162 -9.59 10.10 -16.02
CA ASN A 162 -9.71 10.54 -17.41
C ASN A 162 -9.20 9.47 -18.40
N MET A 163 -9.23 9.79 -19.69
CA MET A 163 -8.84 8.86 -20.75
C MET A 163 -7.35 8.50 -20.72
N GLN A 164 -6.52 9.34 -20.12
CA GLN A 164 -5.09 9.13 -19.91
C GLN A 164 -4.81 8.33 -18.63
N GLY A 165 -5.85 8.03 -17.85
CA GLY A 165 -5.76 7.25 -16.61
C GLY A 165 -5.35 8.07 -15.39
N GLU A 166 -5.35 9.40 -15.48
CA GLU A 166 -5.06 10.30 -14.39
C GLU A 166 -6.29 10.44 -13.48
N ILE A 167 -6.07 10.51 -12.17
CA ILE A 167 -7.14 10.74 -11.19
C ILE A 167 -7.63 12.17 -11.34
N VAL A 168 -8.91 12.33 -11.67
CA VAL A 168 -9.60 13.63 -11.71
C VAL A 168 -10.06 13.99 -10.30
N ARG A 169 -10.82 13.10 -9.65
CA ARG A 169 -11.32 13.30 -8.28
C ARG A 169 -11.82 12.02 -7.62
N GLU A 170 -12.00 12.07 -6.31
CA GLU A 170 -12.75 11.06 -5.56
C GLU A 170 -14.26 11.13 -5.92
N LEU A 171 -14.89 9.97 -6.13
CA LEU A 171 -16.33 9.83 -6.33
C LEU A 171 -16.95 9.38 -5.01
N THR A 172 -17.58 10.32 -4.31
CA THR A 172 -18.26 10.10 -3.03
C THR A 172 -19.76 10.26 -3.18
N GLY A 173 -20.55 9.54 -2.38
CA GLY A 173 -22.02 9.68 -2.38
C GLY A 173 -22.52 11.05 -1.86
N ALA A 174 -21.64 11.84 -1.23
CA ALA A 174 -21.95 13.20 -0.76
C ALA A 174 -21.82 14.28 -1.86
N GLN A 175 -21.15 13.97 -2.99
CA GLN A 175 -21.02 14.92 -4.09
C GLN A 175 -22.19 14.74 -5.07
N PRO A 176 -22.78 15.82 -5.61
CA PRO A 176 -23.84 15.72 -6.58
C PRO A 176 -23.41 14.86 -7.78
N GLY A 177 -24.32 14.01 -8.23
CA GLY A 177 -24.18 13.27 -9.48
C GLY A 177 -23.57 11.87 -9.36
N ALA A 178 -22.97 11.45 -8.25
CA ALA A 178 -22.35 10.13 -8.12
C ALA A 178 -23.16 9.17 -7.22
N ASP A 179 -23.91 8.24 -7.83
CA ASP A 179 -24.54 7.14 -7.10
C ASP A 179 -23.62 5.92 -7.08
N VAL A 180 -23.22 5.51 -5.87
CA VAL A 180 -22.29 4.41 -5.65
C VAL A 180 -22.98 3.27 -4.89
N THR A 181 -22.89 2.07 -5.45
CA THR A 181 -23.22 0.81 -4.77
C THR A 181 -21.98 -0.05 -4.72
N TRP A 182 -21.54 -0.40 -3.52
CA TRP A 182 -20.44 -1.32 -3.29
C TRP A 182 -20.96 -2.76 -3.22
N THR A 183 -20.14 -3.72 -3.67
CA THR A 183 -20.39 -5.15 -3.47
C THR A 183 -19.08 -5.82 -3.06
N VAL A 184 -19.13 -6.61 -1.97
CA VAL A 184 -17.98 -7.38 -1.48
C VAL A 184 -18.37 -8.85 -1.40
N ARG A 185 -17.42 -9.71 -1.77
CA ARG A 185 -17.52 -11.16 -1.59
C ARG A 185 -16.34 -11.60 -0.75
N LEU A 186 -16.59 -12.20 0.41
CA LEU A 186 -15.56 -12.78 1.25
C LEU A 186 -15.64 -14.31 1.18
N ALA A 187 -14.49 -14.96 1.24
CA ALA A 187 -14.41 -16.41 1.38
C ALA A 187 -13.23 -16.81 2.27
N ASN A 188 -13.36 -17.98 2.91
CA ASN A 188 -12.25 -18.68 3.53
C ASN A 188 -12.20 -20.10 2.95
N THR A 189 -11.11 -20.40 2.24
CA THR A 189 -10.91 -21.69 1.58
C THR A 189 -9.80 -22.52 2.23
N LYS A 190 -9.25 -22.08 3.37
CA LYS A 190 -8.09 -22.70 4.02
C LYS A 190 -8.28 -24.18 4.31
N ALA A 191 -9.46 -24.57 4.80
CA ALA A 191 -9.77 -25.95 5.13
C ALA A 191 -10.02 -26.82 3.89
N ALA A 192 -10.45 -26.19 2.78
CA ALA A 192 -10.65 -26.83 1.49
C ALA A 192 -9.37 -26.92 0.65
N TRP A 193 -8.29 -26.26 1.06
CA TRP A 193 -7.04 -26.18 0.31
C TRP A 193 -6.04 -27.31 0.64
N TYR A 194 -4.87 -27.21 0.04
CA TYR A 194 -3.70 -28.02 0.35
C TYR A 194 -3.09 -27.63 1.70
N GLY A 195 -2.36 -28.56 2.31
CA GLY A 195 -1.53 -28.27 3.47
C GLY A 195 -0.43 -27.26 3.13
N PHE A 196 0.15 -26.62 4.13
CA PHE A 196 1.39 -25.87 3.96
C PHE A 196 2.56 -26.73 4.42
N GLN A 197 3.54 -26.94 3.55
CA GLN A 197 4.80 -27.64 3.87
C GLN A 197 5.98 -26.69 3.65
N ILE A 198 6.08 -26.20 2.43
CA ILE A 198 7.06 -25.21 1.98
C ILE A 198 6.40 -24.31 0.94
N ALA A 199 7.05 -23.18 0.65
CA ALA A 199 6.70 -22.39 -0.53
C ALA A 199 7.03 -23.19 -1.80
N LEU A 200 6.15 -23.14 -2.82
CA LEU A 200 6.29 -23.96 -4.04
C LEU A 200 7.11 -23.27 -5.14
N ASP A 201 7.49 -22.02 -4.93
CA ASP A 201 8.26 -21.16 -5.84
C ASP A 201 9.75 -21.11 -5.50
N ILE A 202 10.20 -21.88 -4.51
CA ILE A 202 11.62 -21.98 -4.13
C ILE A 202 12.33 -23.13 -4.88
N PRO A 203 13.65 -23.05 -5.10
CA PRO A 203 14.41 -24.08 -5.82
C PRO A 203 14.29 -25.50 -5.26
N GLU A 204 14.03 -25.65 -3.95
CA GLU A 204 13.91 -26.91 -3.25
C GLU A 204 12.56 -27.62 -3.51
N ALA A 205 11.53 -26.88 -3.93
CA ALA A 205 10.17 -27.38 -4.07
C ALA A 205 10.02 -28.62 -4.98
N PRO A 206 10.70 -28.73 -6.14
CA PRO A 206 10.61 -29.91 -7.00
C PRO A 206 11.12 -31.21 -6.34
N SER A 207 11.97 -31.09 -5.32
CA SER A 207 12.54 -32.24 -4.60
C SER A 207 11.80 -32.58 -3.30
N ALA A 208 10.87 -31.73 -2.87
CA ALA A 208 10.12 -31.92 -1.64
C ALA A 208 8.99 -32.95 -1.81
N PRO A 209 8.56 -33.62 -0.72
CA PRO A 209 7.36 -34.44 -0.75
C PRO A 209 6.13 -33.64 -1.24
N PRO A 210 5.22 -34.27 -2.00
CA PRO A 210 4.05 -33.58 -2.51
C PRO A 210 3.16 -33.11 -1.37
N THR A 211 2.59 -31.92 -1.54
CA THR A 211 1.65 -31.36 -0.57
C THR A 211 0.28 -32.04 -0.74
N LEU A 212 -0.24 -32.61 0.35
CA LEU A 212 -1.55 -33.26 0.36
C LEU A 212 -2.66 -32.26 0.72
N LEU A 213 -3.91 -32.62 0.40
CA LEU A 213 -5.09 -31.86 0.80
C LEU A 213 -5.21 -31.82 2.33
N ARG A 214 -5.62 -30.67 2.87
CA ARG A 214 -6.23 -30.63 4.21
C ARG A 214 -7.61 -31.30 4.14
N ASN A 215 -8.06 -31.89 5.23
CA ASN A 215 -9.36 -32.55 5.34
C ASN A 215 -9.53 -33.66 4.30
N ALA A 216 -8.47 -34.43 4.00
CA ALA A 216 -8.43 -35.35 2.85
C ALA A 216 -9.54 -36.42 2.89
N ALA A 217 -10.01 -36.79 4.08
CA ALA A 217 -11.10 -37.75 4.28
C ALA A 217 -12.50 -37.18 3.97
N VAL A 218 -12.63 -35.86 3.78
CA VAL A 218 -13.92 -35.22 3.48
C VAL A 218 -14.14 -35.20 1.96
N ALA A 219 -15.02 -36.09 1.49
CA ALA A 219 -15.35 -36.23 0.07
C ALA A 219 -16.06 -34.98 -0.50
N ASP A 220 -17.04 -34.43 0.22
CA ASP A 220 -17.73 -33.20 -0.18
C ASP A 220 -16.92 -31.97 0.25
N ARG A 221 -16.04 -31.51 -0.65
CA ARG A 221 -15.16 -30.36 -0.43
C ARG A 221 -15.93 -29.04 -0.28
N GLY A 222 -17.15 -28.94 -0.78
CA GLY A 222 -17.99 -27.74 -0.65
C GLY A 222 -18.31 -27.40 0.80
N ARG A 223 -18.29 -28.40 1.69
CA ARG A 223 -18.52 -28.21 3.14
C ARG A 223 -17.34 -27.60 3.89
N LEU A 224 -16.16 -27.52 3.27
CA LEU A 224 -14.94 -27.03 3.90
C LEU A 224 -14.66 -25.56 3.62
N ALA A 225 -15.15 -25.03 2.50
CA ALA A 225 -15.01 -23.63 2.17
C ALA A 225 -16.14 -22.83 2.82
N ILE A 226 -15.80 -21.71 3.46
CA ILE A 226 -16.76 -20.77 4.01
C ILE A 226 -16.99 -19.69 2.96
N THR A 227 -18.12 -19.72 2.27
CA THR A 227 -18.47 -18.80 1.19
C THR A 227 -19.84 -18.15 1.47
N PRO A 228 -19.92 -17.16 2.36
CA PRO A 228 -21.15 -16.39 2.58
C PRO A 228 -21.63 -15.72 1.29
N SER A 229 -22.91 -15.37 1.23
CA SER A 229 -23.43 -14.68 0.05
C SER A 229 -22.84 -13.26 -0.04
N PRO A 230 -22.63 -12.72 -1.26
CA PRO A 230 -22.17 -11.35 -1.45
C PRO A 230 -23.01 -10.34 -0.66
N ARG A 231 -22.37 -9.28 -0.16
CA ARG A 231 -23.05 -8.17 0.50
C ARG A 231 -22.86 -6.88 -0.29
N SER A 232 -23.90 -6.05 -0.29
CA SER A 232 -23.91 -4.76 -0.97
C SER A 232 -24.39 -3.65 -0.06
N VAL A 233 -23.79 -2.47 -0.18
CA VAL A 233 -24.15 -1.25 0.55
C VAL A 233 -24.10 -0.05 -0.39
N SER A 234 -25.03 0.89 -0.20
CA SER A 234 -25.21 2.04 -1.08
C SER A 234 -25.54 3.28 -0.27
N GLY A 235 -25.05 4.43 -0.75
CA GLY A 235 -25.27 5.73 -0.10
C GLY A 235 -24.33 6.00 1.09
N PRO A 236 -24.30 7.25 1.58
CA PRO A 236 -23.53 7.64 2.75
C PRO A 236 -24.16 7.09 4.05
N GLY A 237 -23.32 6.70 5.01
CA GLY A 237 -23.76 6.24 6.33
C GLY A 237 -24.59 4.96 6.32
N ALA A 238 -24.51 4.16 5.25
CA ALA A 238 -25.23 2.90 5.12
C ALA A 238 -24.86 1.92 6.25
N ALA A 239 -25.90 1.34 6.88
CA ALA A 239 -25.77 0.41 7.97
C ALA A 239 -25.04 -0.89 7.58
N ALA A 240 -24.44 -1.53 8.57
CA ALA A 240 -23.62 -2.73 8.37
C ALA A 240 -24.41 -3.91 7.78
N GLN A 241 -23.82 -4.57 6.80
CA GLN A 241 -24.27 -5.82 6.19
C GLN A 241 -23.27 -6.93 6.53
N LYS A 242 -23.76 -8.00 7.16
CA LYS A 242 -22.94 -9.03 7.80
C LYS A 242 -22.76 -10.25 6.92
N PHE A 243 -21.56 -10.81 6.88
CA PHE A 243 -21.28 -12.10 6.24
C PHE A 243 -21.48 -13.25 7.24
N ASP A 244 -22.74 -13.55 7.56
CA ASP A 244 -23.19 -14.46 8.63
C ASP A 244 -23.92 -15.72 8.14
N ASP A 245 -24.04 -15.90 6.82
CA ASP A 245 -24.66 -17.06 6.17
C ASP A 245 -23.63 -18.11 5.68
N GLY A 246 -22.34 -17.83 5.84
CA GLY A 246 -21.25 -18.77 5.57
C GLY A 246 -21.23 -19.94 6.55
N ARG A 247 -20.81 -21.13 6.09
CA ARG A 247 -20.78 -22.33 6.94
C ARG A 247 -19.51 -23.14 6.73
N PHE A 248 -19.01 -23.72 7.82
CA PHE A 248 -18.00 -24.75 7.81
C PHE A 248 -18.58 -26.04 8.39
N MET A 249 -18.57 -27.12 7.62
CA MET A 249 -19.12 -28.43 8.00
C MET A 249 -20.57 -28.37 8.51
N GLY A 250 -21.34 -27.36 8.08
CA GLY A 250 -22.73 -27.10 8.47
C GLY A 250 -22.89 -26.10 9.63
N LYS A 251 -21.81 -25.75 10.34
CA LYS A 251 -21.80 -24.76 11.42
C LYS A 251 -21.66 -23.34 10.85
N PRO A 252 -22.46 -22.36 11.31
CA PRO A 252 -22.32 -20.96 10.88
C PRO A 252 -20.95 -20.38 11.24
N VAL A 253 -20.37 -19.61 10.32
CA VAL A 253 -19.12 -18.87 10.54
C VAL A 253 -19.31 -17.44 10.03
N TYR A 254 -19.12 -16.47 10.93
CA TYR A 254 -19.14 -15.06 10.60
C TYR A 254 -17.79 -14.63 10.04
N LEU A 255 -17.74 -14.04 8.84
CA LEU A 255 -16.48 -13.59 8.21
C LEU A 255 -16.23 -12.08 8.29
N GLY A 256 -17.17 -11.31 8.85
CA GLY A 256 -17.06 -9.86 8.94
C GLY A 256 -18.30 -9.12 8.46
N GLU A 257 -18.14 -7.83 8.18
CA GLU A 257 -19.24 -6.96 7.73
C GLU A 257 -18.73 -5.79 6.89
N ILE A 258 -19.64 -5.21 6.10
CA ILE A 258 -19.39 -4.00 5.32
C ILE A 258 -20.37 -2.91 5.68
N LEU A 259 -19.92 -1.66 5.66
CA LEU A 259 -20.73 -0.46 5.86
C LEU A 259 -20.14 0.69 5.04
N THR A 260 -20.76 1.86 5.09
CA THR A 260 -20.16 3.07 4.52
C THR A 260 -20.00 4.17 5.55
N ASP A 261 -18.96 4.99 5.38
CA ASP A 261 -18.82 6.22 6.14
C ASP A 261 -19.78 7.31 5.63
N GLU A 262 -19.77 8.48 6.28
CA GLU A 262 -20.61 9.64 5.91
C GLU A 262 -20.35 10.18 4.49
N ALA A 263 -19.22 9.83 3.87
CA ALA A 263 -18.92 10.17 2.47
C ALA A 263 -19.34 9.07 1.48
N GLY A 264 -19.87 7.94 1.95
CA GLY A 264 -20.19 6.78 1.12
C GLY A 264 -18.96 5.93 0.75
N ARG A 265 -17.83 6.10 1.47
CA ARG A 265 -16.66 5.23 1.30
C ARG A 265 -16.95 3.89 1.95
N LEU A 266 -16.56 2.81 1.29
CA LEU A 266 -16.74 1.47 1.83
C LEU A 266 -15.77 1.23 2.99
N ILE A 267 -16.30 0.69 4.08
CA ILE A 267 -15.54 0.17 5.22
C ILE A 267 -15.76 -1.35 5.24
N VAL A 268 -14.67 -2.12 5.24
CA VAL A 268 -14.71 -3.58 5.38
C VAL A 268 -14.06 -3.98 6.69
N LEU A 269 -14.83 -4.68 7.53
CA LEU A 269 -14.38 -5.27 8.78
C LEU A 269 -14.28 -6.78 8.62
N GLY A 270 -13.22 -7.37 9.18
CA GLY A 270 -13.05 -8.82 9.26
C GLY A 270 -13.86 -9.48 10.38
N GLY A 271 -13.65 -10.79 10.54
CA GLY A 271 -14.17 -11.57 11.66
C GLY A 271 -13.65 -11.13 13.03
N HIS A 272 -14.04 -11.87 14.06
CA HIS A 272 -13.71 -11.59 15.46
C HIS A 272 -12.49 -12.36 15.98
N GLY A 273 -11.77 -13.08 15.11
CA GLY A 273 -10.62 -13.91 15.47
C GLY A 273 -11.03 -15.26 16.04
N ALA A 274 -12.22 -15.74 15.69
CA ALA A 274 -12.75 -17.03 16.11
C ALA A 274 -12.16 -18.17 15.28
N SER A 275 -11.58 -19.16 15.97
CA SER A 275 -11.07 -20.40 15.38
C SER A 275 -11.63 -21.60 16.14
N ALA A 276 -12.10 -22.61 15.43
CA ALA A 276 -12.69 -23.79 16.04
C ALA A 276 -12.59 -25.02 15.15
N SER A 277 -12.60 -26.19 15.79
CA SER A 277 -12.87 -27.47 15.13
C SER A 277 -14.37 -27.73 15.01
N PHE A 278 -14.83 -28.41 13.96
CA PHE A 278 -16.24 -28.82 13.88
C PHE A 278 -16.60 -29.96 14.86
N ASP A 279 -15.63 -30.74 15.33
CA ASP A 279 -15.81 -31.97 16.12
C ASP A 279 -15.22 -31.93 17.55
N GLY A 280 -14.57 -30.83 17.95
CA GLY A 280 -13.91 -30.69 19.25
C GLY A 280 -12.45 -31.17 19.26
N SER A 281 -11.89 -31.54 18.10
CA SER A 281 -10.49 -31.92 17.97
C SER A 281 -9.55 -30.77 18.34
N ARG A 282 -8.38 -31.10 18.89
CA ARG A 282 -7.34 -30.12 19.23
C ARG A 282 -6.53 -29.76 17.98
N ALA A 283 -6.19 -28.48 17.84
CA ALA A 283 -5.14 -28.06 16.91
C ALA A 283 -3.78 -28.49 17.50
N ILE A 284 -3.06 -29.34 16.77
CA ILE A 284 -1.80 -29.95 17.23
C ILE A 284 -0.62 -29.71 16.28
N THR A 285 -0.86 -29.12 15.11
CA THR A 285 0.19 -28.73 14.18
C THR A 285 0.20 -27.22 13.98
N PHE A 286 1.33 -26.69 13.51
CA PHE A 286 1.48 -25.27 13.24
C PHE A 286 0.51 -24.76 12.16
N ALA A 287 0.35 -25.49 11.06
CA ALA A 287 -0.40 -25.01 9.88
C ALA A 287 -1.57 -25.89 9.45
N ASN A 288 -1.51 -27.21 9.64
CA ASN A 288 -2.41 -28.17 8.98
C ASN A 288 -3.22 -28.93 10.03
N ASN A 289 -4.34 -28.35 10.45
CA ASN A 289 -5.22 -28.94 11.45
C ASN A 289 -6.50 -29.42 10.77
N GLU A 290 -6.71 -30.73 10.74
CA GLU A 290 -7.89 -31.37 10.17
C GLU A 290 -9.12 -31.01 11.01
N GLY A 291 -10.24 -30.75 10.36
CA GLY A 291 -11.50 -30.37 10.99
C GLY A 291 -11.54 -28.94 11.53
N TRP A 292 -10.52 -28.11 11.31
CA TRP A 292 -10.46 -26.73 11.80
C TRP A 292 -10.84 -25.69 10.75
N HIS A 293 -11.43 -24.60 11.23
CA HIS A 293 -11.59 -23.36 10.51
C HIS A 293 -11.20 -22.16 11.38
N ASP A 294 -11.03 -21.02 10.73
CA ASP A 294 -10.94 -19.69 11.34
C ASP A 294 -11.86 -18.73 10.59
N ASP A 295 -11.87 -17.46 11.00
CA ASP A 295 -12.72 -16.41 10.44
C ASP A 295 -11.94 -15.30 9.71
N VAL A 296 -10.69 -15.58 9.32
CA VAL A 296 -10.04 -14.77 8.29
C VAL A 296 -10.71 -15.00 6.94
N SER A 297 -10.48 -14.12 5.99
CA SER A 297 -11.06 -14.24 4.65
C SER A 297 -10.37 -13.31 3.68
N ASP A 298 -10.65 -13.48 2.40
CA ASP A 298 -10.30 -12.52 1.37
C ASP A 298 -11.36 -12.54 0.26
N GLY A 299 -11.31 -11.55 -0.63
CA GLY A 299 -12.10 -11.59 -1.85
C GLY A 299 -12.27 -10.25 -2.55
N PRO A 300 -13.03 -10.24 -3.66
CA PRO A 300 -13.15 -9.06 -4.50
C PRO A 300 -14.03 -7.97 -3.87
N VAL A 301 -13.61 -6.73 -4.12
CA VAL A 301 -14.35 -5.50 -3.84
C VAL A 301 -14.70 -4.85 -5.18
N THR A 302 -15.99 -4.74 -5.48
CA THR A 302 -16.47 -4.11 -6.71
C THR A 302 -17.43 -2.98 -6.38
N ALA A 303 -17.69 -2.12 -7.37
CA ALA A 303 -18.71 -1.09 -7.26
C ALA A 303 -19.45 -0.90 -8.58
N ARG A 304 -20.71 -0.50 -8.49
CA ARG A 304 -21.46 0.11 -9.58
C ARG A 304 -21.50 1.62 -9.33
N VAL A 305 -21.13 2.39 -10.35
CA VAL A 305 -21.11 3.86 -10.28
C VAL A 305 -21.97 4.42 -11.40
N LEU A 306 -22.95 5.25 -11.03
CA LEU A 306 -23.70 6.11 -11.93
C LEU A 306 -23.20 7.54 -11.70
N LEU A 307 -22.55 8.14 -12.69
CA LEU A 307 -22.10 9.53 -12.65
C LEU A 307 -22.95 10.37 -13.61
N ASP A 308 -23.73 11.31 -13.08
CA ASP A 308 -24.64 12.19 -13.84
C ASP A 308 -25.57 11.40 -14.77
N GLY A 309 -26.07 10.26 -14.30
CA GLY A 309 -26.92 9.35 -15.07
C GLY A 309 -26.18 8.41 -16.03
N ARG A 310 -24.85 8.49 -16.13
CA ARG A 310 -24.01 7.61 -16.95
C ARG A 310 -23.34 6.52 -16.12
N SER A 311 -23.50 5.26 -16.51
CA SER A 311 -22.76 4.15 -15.88
C SER A 311 -21.28 4.26 -16.24
N LEU A 312 -20.41 4.18 -15.24
CA LEU A 312 -18.97 4.07 -15.45
C LEU A 312 -18.53 2.60 -15.38
N GLU A 313 -17.53 2.25 -16.18
CA GLU A 313 -16.74 1.05 -15.94
C GLU A 313 -15.91 1.25 -14.66
N VAL A 314 -15.84 0.23 -13.81
CA VAL A 314 -15.14 0.31 -12.53
C VAL A 314 -14.06 -0.77 -12.47
N THR A 315 -12.80 -0.36 -12.33
CA THR A 315 -11.72 -1.30 -12.01
C THR A 315 -11.85 -1.74 -10.55
N PRO A 316 -11.99 -3.07 -10.29
CA PRO A 316 -12.23 -3.58 -8.95
C PRO A 316 -10.94 -3.60 -8.11
N ALA A 317 -11.12 -3.89 -6.82
CA ALA A 317 -10.04 -4.13 -5.87
C ALA A 317 -10.21 -5.51 -5.20
N TRP A 318 -9.31 -5.82 -4.29
CA TRP A 318 -9.36 -6.99 -3.41
C TRP A 318 -9.30 -6.54 -1.94
N VAL A 319 -9.84 -7.35 -1.03
CA VAL A 319 -9.62 -7.19 0.41
C VAL A 319 -9.04 -8.47 0.97
N VAL A 320 -8.10 -8.34 1.91
CA VAL A 320 -7.56 -9.43 2.71
C VAL A 320 -7.83 -9.11 4.18
N VAL A 321 -8.40 -10.08 4.89
CA VAL A 321 -8.56 -10.05 6.35
C VAL A 321 -7.46 -10.92 6.94
N ALA A 322 -6.57 -10.32 7.72
CA ALA A 322 -5.42 -10.98 8.32
C ALA A 322 -5.54 -11.09 9.86
N PRO A 323 -4.64 -11.82 10.53
CA PRO A 323 -4.41 -11.65 11.96
C PRO A 323 -4.05 -10.20 12.35
N PRO A 324 -4.11 -9.82 13.63
CA PRO A 324 -3.69 -8.52 14.15
C PRO A 324 -2.28 -8.08 13.77
#